data_AF-W0RTU8-F1
#
_entry.id   AF-W0RTU8-F1
#
_cell.length_a   1.000
_cell.length_b   1.000
_cell.length_c   1.000
_cell.angle_alpha   90.00
_cell.angle_beta   90.00
_cell.angle_gamma   90.00
#
_symmetry.space_group_name_H-M   'P 1'
#
loop_
_entity.id
_entity.type
_entity.pdbx_description
1 polymer ?
#
loop_
_entity_poly.entity_id
_entity_poly.type
_entity_poly.pdbx_seq_one_letter_code
_entity_poly.pdbx_strand_id
1 'polypeptide(L)'
;MMEDTLQHGRAHPAGQSEPRAPEGTPSRRAAAGAARDPKPRSSPRRESRTLAVAREAFVAAIARDTPGTDRPRFVKVIDALIAWSVARSTALRFRTDEKRNDVLAFELAETGEVFWSALAVRGASPTLEVHMPAGRERSAEDRRTVMETLNAHSRGVLVEGDRLRIGFGALKNDGARAAVLDAMQKLLVKGASGAA
;
A
#
# COMPACT_ATOMS: atom_id res chain seq x y z
N MET A 1 6.01 35.44 45.54
CA MET A 1 4.63 35.02 45.90
C MET A 1 4.47 33.63 45.30
N MET A 2 4.74 32.62 46.12
CA MET A 2 3.77 31.82 46.88
C MET A 2 3.36 30.58 46.08
N GLU A 3 3.82 29.44 46.59
CA GLU A 3 3.35 28.08 46.34
C GLU A 3 1.90 27.89 46.83
N ASP A 4 1.45 26.63 46.79
CA ASP A 4 0.19 26.03 47.29
C ASP A 4 -0.97 25.89 46.27
N THR A 5 -1.74 24.81 46.19
CA THR A 5 -1.70 23.44 46.73
C THR A 5 -3.01 22.76 46.28
N LEU A 6 -2.95 21.44 46.02
CA LEU A 6 -3.96 20.36 46.13
C LEU A 6 -5.47 20.71 46.03
N GLN A 7 -6.28 19.83 45.40
CA GLN A 7 -6.92 18.68 46.11
C GLN A 7 -8.11 18.06 45.34
N HIS A 8 -8.01 16.73 45.14
CA HIS A 8 -9.01 15.66 45.17
C HIS A 8 -10.53 15.92 45.04
N GLY A 9 -11.18 15.09 44.21
CA GLY A 9 -12.59 14.75 44.33
C GLY A 9 -12.94 13.43 43.61
N ARG A 10 -13.00 12.33 44.36
CA ARG A 10 -13.43 10.99 43.94
C ARG A 10 -14.70 10.65 44.73
N ALA A 11 -15.78 10.21 44.08
CA ALA A 11 -16.73 9.21 44.59
C ALA A 11 -17.94 9.00 43.66
N HIS A 12 -18.16 7.76 43.23
CA HIS A 12 -19.48 7.18 42.99
C HIS A 12 -20.09 6.74 44.34
N PRO A 13 -21.42 6.57 44.42
CA PRO A 13 -21.91 5.21 44.68
C PRO A 13 -23.21 4.83 43.96
N ALA A 14 -23.51 3.54 44.08
CA ALA A 14 -24.53 2.71 43.44
C ALA A 14 -25.95 2.87 44.02
N GLY A 15 -26.95 2.44 43.23
CA GLY A 15 -28.30 2.12 43.67
C GLY A 15 -28.73 0.75 43.12
N GLN A 16 -29.12 -0.16 44.01
CA GLN A 16 -29.55 -1.54 43.77
C GLN A 16 -31.08 -1.68 43.64
N SER A 17 -31.51 -2.82 43.08
CA SER A 17 -32.65 -3.69 43.49
C SER A 17 -33.82 -3.91 42.49
N GLU A 18 -33.87 -5.14 41.97
CA GLU A 18 -34.98 -5.96 41.39
C GLU A 18 -36.17 -6.17 42.37
N PRO A 19 -37.23 -7.01 42.16
CA PRO A 19 -37.58 -7.99 41.08
C PRO A 19 -39.07 -8.04 40.64
N ARG A 20 -39.42 -8.85 39.61
CA ARG A 20 -40.58 -9.79 39.60
C ARG A 20 -40.70 -10.62 38.30
N ALA A 21 -40.64 -11.95 38.46
CA ALA A 21 -41.25 -12.99 37.59
C ALA A 21 -42.63 -13.38 38.21
N PRO A 22 -43.51 -14.28 37.65
CA PRO A 22 -43.20 -15.46 36.82
C PRO A 22 -44.21 -15.86 35.70
N GLU A 23 -43.72 -16.81 34.88
CA GLU A 23 -44.36 -17.98 34.27
C GLU A 23 -45.68 -17.91 33.46
N GLY A 24 -45.60 -18.51 32.26
CA GLY A 24 -46.74 -18.99 31.48
C GLY A 24 -46.31 -19.64 30.16
N THR A 25 -45.95 -20.92 30.19
CA THR A 25 -45.90 -21.85 29.02
C THR A 25 -46.90 -22.96 29.37
N PRO A 26 -47.75 -23.52 28.46
CA PRO A 26 -47.23 -24.30 27.33
C PRO A 26 -48.09 -24.49 26.06
N SER A 27 -47.41 -25.05 25.05
CA SER A 27 -47.86 -26.19 24.22
C SER A 27 -48.40 -25.97 22.78
N ARG A 28 -47.58 -26.49 21.85
CA ARG A 28 -47.86 -27.48 20.79
C ARG A 28 -48.40 -27.08 19.39
N ARG A 29 -47.55 -27.47 18.42
CA ARG A 29 -47.79 -28.12 17.11
C ARG A 29 -48.28 -27.29 15.92
N ALA A 30 -47.41 -27.16 14.91
CA ALA A 30 -47.45 -27.88 13.61
C ALA A 30 -46.46 -27.18 12.64
N ALA A 31 -45.38 -27.84 12.23
CA ALA A 31 -45.28 -28.53 10.94
C ALA A 31 -45.53 -27.61 9.72
N ALA A 32 -44.46 -27.06 9.15
CA ALA A 32 -44.38 -26.72 7.73
C ALA A 32 -42.91 -26.80 7.31
N GLY A 33 -42.59 -27.79 6.47
CA GLY A 33 -41.30 -27.89 5.84
C GLY A 33 -41.07 -26.71 4.90
N ALA A 34 -39.95 -26.03 5.08
CA ALA A 34 -39.33 -25.25 4.04
C ALA A 34 -37.90 -25.73 3.95
N ALA A 35 -37.63 -26.54 2.93
CA ALA A 35 -36.30 -26.87 2.49
C ALA A 35 -35.49 -25.56 2.42
N ARG A 36 -34.47 -25.44 3.27
CA ARG A 36 -33.50 -24.36 3.13
C ARG A 36 -32.64 -24.73 1.93
N ASP A 37 -33.02 -24.23 0.77
CA ASP A 37 -32.10 -24.05 -0.36
C ASP A 37 -30.79 -23.46 0.18
N PRO A 38 -29.64 -24.14 0.04
CA PRO A 38 -28.37 -23.47 0.23
C PRO A 38 -28.23 -22.52 -0.96
N LYS A 39 -28.71 -21.27 -0.80
CA LYS A 39 -28.38 -20.17 -1.70
C LYS A 39 -26.86 -20.21 -1.88
N PRO A 40 -26.32 -20.48 -3.09
CA PRO A 40 -24.90 -20.36 -3.29
C PRO A 40 -24.58 -18.90 -2.99
N ARG A 41 -23.86 -18.67 -1.89
CA ARG A 41 -23.15 -17.42 -1.66
C ARG A 41 -22.04 -17.40 -2.70
N SER A 42 -22.42 -17.08 -3.93
CA SER A 42 -21.52 -16.47 -4.88
C SER A 42 -21.12 -15.16 -4.25
N SER A 43 -20.06 -15.19 -3.43
CA SER A 43 -19.28 -14.03 -3.08
C SER A 43 -19.13 -13.23 -4.38
N PRO A 44 -19.46 -11.92 -4.39
CA PRO A 44 -19.28 -11.13 -5.60
C PRO A 44 -17.85 -11.37 -6.05
N ARG A 45 -17.72 -11.92 -7.26
CA ARG A 45 -16.46 -12.14 -7.95
C ARG A 45 -15.71 -10.82 -7.76
N ARG A 46 -14.67 -10.79 -6.94
CA ARG A 46 -13.82 -9.60 -6.83
C ARG A 46 -13.39 -9.33 -8.24
N GLU A 47 -13.93 -8.29 -8.87
CA GLU A 47 -13.43 -7.83 -10.15
C GLU A 47 -11.97 -7.51 -9.92
N SER A 48 -11.10 -8.31 -10.52
CA SER A 48 -9.67 -8.13 -10.44
C SER A 48 -9.38 -6.73 -10.98
N ARG A 49 -8.90 -5.84 -10.10
CA ARG A 49 -8.56 -4.46 -10.45
C ARG A 49 -7.59 -4.50 -11.63
N THR A 50 -7.92 -3.82 -12.73
CA THR A 50 -7.03 -3.73 -13.89
C THR A 50 -6.03 -2.59 -13.71
N LEU A 51 -4.88 -2.68 -14.37
CA LEU A 51 -3.85 -1.64 -14.32
C LEU A 51 -4.37 -0.28 -14.83
N ALA A 52 -5.20 -0.28 -15.87
CA ALA A 52 -5.79 0.95 -16.41
C ALA A 52 -6.68 1.64 -15.37
N VAL A 53 -7.60 0.89 -14.75
CA VAL A 53 -8.49 1.39 -13.69
C VAL A 53 -7.68 1.87 -12.48
N ALA A 54 -6.64 1.12 -12.10
CA ALA A 54 -5.75 1.49 -11.00
C ALA A 54 -5.01 2.80 -11.27
N ARG A 55 -4.49 2.99 -12.48
CA ARG A 55 -3.82 4.20 -12.91
C ARG A 55 -4.77 5.40 -12.88
N GLU A 56 -5.98 5.26 -13.42
CA GLU A 56 -6.97 6.34 -13.41
C GLU A 56 -7.35 6.75 -11.99
N ALA A 57 -7.61 5.77 -11.11
CA ALA A 57 -7.90 6.02 -9.71
C ALA A 57 -6.73 6.73 -8.99
N PHE A 58 -5.49 6.32 -9.28
CA PHE A 58 -4.29 6.95 -8.72
C PHE A 58 -4.10 8.39 -9.21
N VAL A 59 -4.29 8.64 -10.51
CA VAL A 59 -4.23 10.00 -11.09
C VAL A 59 -5.33 10.89 -10.51
N ALA A 60 -6.53 10.35 -10.29
CA ALA A 60 -7.61 11.06 -9.62
C ALA A 60 -7.25 11.38 -8.16
N ALA A 61 -6.56 10.49 -7.45
CA ALA A 61 -6.06 10.75 -6.10
C ALA A 61 -5.01 11.88 -6.09
N ILE A 62 -4.03 11.86 -6.99
CA ILE A 62 -3.03 12.94 -7.12
C ILE A 62 -3.70 14.29 -7.37
N ALA A 63 -4.72 14.31 -8.23
CA ALA A 63 -5.38 15.53 -8.66
C ALA A 63 -6.10 16.27 -7.52
N ARG A 64 -6.43 15.61 -6.41
CA ARG A 64 -7.10 16.23 -5.26
C ARG A 64 -6.19 17.20 -4.50
N ASP A 65 -4.90 16.87 -4.41
CA ASP A 65 -3.97 17.55 -3.50
C ASP A 65 -2.76 18.18 -4.23
N THR A 66 -2.63 17.99 -5.55
CA THR A 66 -1.50 18.53 -6.34
C THR A 66 -1.90 19.77 -7.13
N PRO A 67 -1.17 20.90 -7.01
CA PRO A 67 -1.38 22.08 -7.84
C PRO A 67 -1.33 21.78 -9.34
N GLY A 68 -2.18 22.45 -10.12
CA GLY A 68 -2.44 22.12 -11.53
C GLY A 68 -1.22 22.08 -12.45
N THR A 69 -0.16 22.85 -12.16
CA THR A 69 1.07 22.89 -12.97
C THR A 69 1.97 21.65 -12.79
N ASP A 70 1.87 20.95 -11.67
CA ASP A 70 2.69 19.77 -11.36
C ASP A 70 2.01 18.45 -11.71
N ARG A 71 0.68 18.44 -11.79
CA ARG A 71 -0.10 17.26 -12.13
C ARG A 71 0.36 16.57 -13.42
N PRO A 72 0.55 17.26 -14.57
CA PRO A 72 1.01 16.60 -15.79
C PRO A 72 2.38 15.94 -15.64
N ARG A 73 3.27 16.54 -14.84
CA ARG A 73 4.62 16.00 -14.58
C ARG A 73 4.56 14.74 -13.73
N PHE A 74 3.69 14.70 -12.72
CA PHE A 74 3.49 13.50 -11.90
C PHE A 74 2.82 12.36 -12.66
N VAL A 75 1.88 12.67 -13.57
CA VAL A 75 1.31 11.66 -14.47
C VAL A 75 2.39 11.06 -15.36
N LYS A 76 3.29 11.87 -15.93
CA LYS A 76 4.44 11.36 -16.70
C LYS A 76 5.35 10.43 -15.91
N VAL A 77 5.57 10.70 -14.62
CA VAL A 77 6.36 9.82 -13.74
C VAL A 77 5.69 8.45 -13.59
N ILE A 78 4.38 8.42 -13.34
CA ILE A 78 3.61 7.16 -13.24
C ILE A 78 3.63 6.40 -14.55
N ASP A 79 3.43 7.09 -15.67
CA ASP A 79 3.40 6.45 -16.98
C ASP A 79 4.74 5.81 -17.32
N ALA A 80 5.85 6.48 -16.97
CA ALA A 80 7.19 5.93 -17.13
C ALA A 80 7.42 4.68 -16.25
N LEU A 81 6.98 4.71 -14.99
CA LEU A 81 7.09 3.55 -14.07
C LEU A 81 6.25 2.36 -14.55
N ILE A 82 5.03 2.62 -15.03
CA ILE A 82 4.13 1.62 -15.58
C ILE A 82 4.73 1.03 -16.87
N ALA A 83 5.15 1.87 -17.82
CA ALA A 83 5.73 1.41 -19.08
C ALA A 83 6.99 0.58 -18.84
N TRP A 84 7.86 1.03 -17.92
CA TRP A 84 9.04 0.28 -17.51
C TRP A 84 8.67 -1.10 -16.93
N SER A 85 7.66 -1.18 -16.08
CA SER A 85 7.24 -2.45 -15.44
C SER A 85 6.56 -3.40 -16.43
N VAL A 86 5.71 -2.89 -17.32
CA VAL A 86 5.02 -3.68 -18.35
C VAL A 86 6.01 -4.25 -19.37
N ALA A 87 7.09 -3.51 -19.70
CA ALA A 87 8.18 -4.03 -20.53
C ALA A 87 8.96 -5.19 -19.88
N ARG A 88 8.68 -5.52 -18.61
CA ARG A 88 9.33 -6.55 -17.80
C ARG A 88 8.31 -7.54 -17.24
N SER A 89 7.27 -7.85 -18.01
CA SER A 89 6.15 -8.70 -17.58
C SER A 89 6.55 -10.12 -17.14
N THR A 90 7.74 -10.59 -17.52
CA THR A 90 8.30 -11.86 -17.05
C THR A 90 8.80 -11.81 -15.62
N ALA A 91 9.23 -10.64 -15.14
CA ALA A 91 9.79 -10.44 -13.81
C ALA A 91 8.86 -9.68 -12.87
N LEU A 92 7.95 -8.86 -13.42
CA LEU A 92 7.05 -8.01 -12.65
C LEU A 92 5.60 -8.23 -13.06
N ARG A 93 4.73 -8.25 -12.05
CA ARG A 93 3.28 -8.32 -12.22
C ARG A 93 2.61 -7.14 -11.54
N PHE A 94 1.56 -6.61 -12.15
CA PHE A 94 0.72 -5.61 -11.50
C PHE A 94 -0.04 -6.26 -10.34
N ARG A 95 0.01 -5.62 -9.16
CA ARG A 95 -0.65 -6.11 -7.96
C ARG A 95 -2.15 -5.80 -7.98
N THR A 96 -2.98 -6.82 -8.19
CA THR A 96 -4.43 -6.67 -8.40
C THR A 96 -5.28 -6.73 -7.13
N ASP A 97 -4.72 -7.23 -6.01
CA ASP A 97 -5.40 -7.37 -4.72
C ASP A 97 -5.37 -6.08 -3.88
N GLU A 98 -4.64 -5.05 -4.32
CA GLU A 98 -4.54 -3.75 -3.67
C GLU A 98 -5.89 -3.02 -3.69
N LYS A 99 -6.43 -2.80 -2.49
CA LYS A 99 -7.76 -2.20 -2.27
C LYS A 99 -7.72 -0.67 -2.27
N ARG A 100 -6.54 -0.08 -2.09
CA ARG A 100 -6.34 1.36 -2.01
C ARG A 100 -6.26 2.00 -3.39
N ASN A 101 -7.18 2.92 -3.67
CA ASN A 101 -7.21 3.69 -4.92
C ASN A 101 -6.04 4.66 -5.06
N ASP A 102 -5.46 5.07 -3.92
CA ASP A 102 -4.30 5.95 -3.80
C ASP A 102 -2.97 5.19 -3.81
N VAL A 103 -2.99 3.89 -4.12
CA VAL A 103 -1.80 3.05 -4.24
C VAL A 103 -1.81 2.31 -5.58
N LEU A 104 -0.64 2.26 -6.21
CA LEU A 104 -0.36 1.46 -7.40
C LEU A 104 0.93 0.68 -7.16
N ALA A 105 0.91 -0.64 -7.28
CA ALA A 105 2.05 -1.48 -6.92
C ALA A 105 2.33 -2.54 -7.98
N PHE A 106 3.62 -2.90 -8.10
CA PHE A 106 4.09 -4.05 -8.85
C PHE A 106 4.85 -4.97 -7.92
N GLU A 107 4.62 -6.26 -8.12
CA GLU A 107 5.24 -7.34 -7.37
C GLU A 107 6.15 -8.17 -8.28
N LEU A 108 7.11 -8.85 -7.67
CA LEU A 108 7.96 -9.83 -8.33
C LEU A 108 7.08 -11.02 -8.76
N ALA A 109 7.14 -11.39 -10.04
CA ALA A 109 6.29 -12.45 -10.59
C ALA A 109 6.57 -13.82 -9.94
N GLU A 110 7.81 -14.06 -9.53
CA GLU A 110 8.29 -15.29 -8.89
C GLU A 110 7.85 -15.44 -7.43
N THR A 111 7.93 -14.37 -6.63
CA THR A 111 7.70 -14.44 -5.17
C THR A 111 6.38 -13.81 -4.73
N GLY A 112 5.77 -12.95 -5.55
CA GLY A 112 4.62 -12.14 -5.16
C GLY A 112 4.96 -11.00 -4.18
N GLU A 113 6.23 -10.78 -3.88
CA GLU A 113 6.66 -9.67 -3.03
C GLU A 113 6.55 -8.34 -3.78
N VAL A 114 6.05 -7.29 -3.12
CA VAL A 114 6.03 -5.94 -3.71
C VAL A 114 7.46 -5.51 -3.99
N PHE A 115 7.73 -5.17 -5.26
CA PHE A 115 9.02 -4.63 -5.70
C PHE A 115 9.03 -3.11 -5.64
N TRP A 116 7.94 -2.48 -6.09
CA TRP A 116 7.74 -1.05 -5.91
C TRP A 116 6.27 -0.72 -5.76
N SER A 117 5.99 0.39 -5.08
CA SER A 117 4.65 0.98 -5.01
C SER A 117 4.71 2.50 -5.16
N ALA A 118 3.70 3.09 -5.77
CA ALA A 118 3.47 4.52 -5.76
C ALA A 118 2.30 4.82 -4.83
N LEU A 119 2.44 5.87 -4.02
CA LEU A 119 1.44 6.31 -3.05
C LEU A 119 1.09 7.78 -3.29
N ALA A 120 -0.20 8.06 -3.38
CA ALA A 120 -0.73 9.42 -3.34
C ALA A 120 -1.15 9.72 -1.90
N VAL A 121 -0.34 10.47 -1.17
CA VAL A 121 -0.62 10.80 0.24
C VAL A 121 -1.32 12.15 0.31
N ARG A 122 -2.47 12.20 1.00
CA ARG A 122 -3.22 13.44 1.19
C ARG A 122 -2.36 14.51 1.88
N GLY A 123 -2.38 15.72 1.35
CA GLY A 123 -1.60 16.84 1.91
C GLY A 123 -0.08 16.73 1.71
N ALA A 124 0.40 15.75 0.93
CA ALA A 124 1.82 15.59 0.62
C ALA A 124 2.03 15.29 -0.88
N SER A 125 3.28 15.46 -1.34
CA SER A 125 3.64 15.04 -2.69
C SER A 125 3.54 13.51 -2.80
N PRO A 126 3.07 12.96 -3.95
CA PRO A 126 3.12 11.54 -4.20
C PRO A 126 4.55 11.00 -4.08
N THR A 127 4.67 9.73 -3.68
CA THR A 127 5.94 9.06 -3.41
C THR A 127 6.03 7.73 -4.12
N LEU A 128 7.20 7.41 -4.63
CA LEU A 128 7.62 6.08 -5.03
C LEU A 128 8.28 5.40 -3.82
N GLU A 129 7.78 4.23 -3.46
CA GLU A 129 8.40 3.28 -2.53
C GLU A 129 9.09 2.18 -3.33
N VAL A 130 10.40 2.02 -3.16
CA VAL A 130 11.18 0.90 -3.71
C VAL A 130 11.48 -0.08 -2.58
N HIS A 131 11.15 -1.34 -2.80
CA HIS A 131 11.35 -2.41 -1.83
C HIS A 131 12.58 -3.22 -2.22
N MET A 132 13.53 -3.33 -1.30
CA MET A 132 14.65 -4.26 -1.47
C MET A 132 14.20 -5.65 -1.00
N PRO A 133 14.09 -6.66 -1.88
CA PRO A 133 13.81 -8.01 -1.42
C PRO A 133 14.94 -8.47 -0.49
N ALA A 134 14.60 -8.79 0.75
CA ALA A 134 15.54 -9.25 1.74
C ALA A 134 16.07 -10.64 1.33
N GLY A 135 17.36 -10.89 1.51
CA GLY A 135 17.96 -12.22 1.30
C GLY A 135 18.45 -12.55 -0.12
N ARG A 136 18.43 -11.60 -1.07
CA ARG A 136 19.11 -11.82 -2.36
C ARG A 136 20.60 -11.49 -2.26
N GLU A 137 21.45 -12.49 -2.54
CA GLU A 137 22.90 -12.30 -2.58
C GLU A 137 23.26 -11.24 -3.63
N ARG A 138 23.84 -10.14 -3.16
CA ARG A 138 24.50 -9.12 -4.00
C ARG A 138 25.80 -8.76 -3.35
N SER A 139 26.78 -8.37 -4.17
CA SER A 139 28.01 -7.78 -3.64
C SER A 139 27.67 -6.54 -2.81
N ALA A 140 28.44 -6.31 -1.75
CA ALA A 140 28.29 -5.12 -0.91
C ALA A 140 28.48 -3.82 -1.71
N GLU A 141 29.35 -3.86 -2.73
CA GLU A 141 29.62 -2.74 -3.64
C GLU A 141 28.41 -2.41 -4.52
N ASP A 142 27.80 -3.40 -5.18
CA ASP A 142 26.58 -3.18 -5.98
C ASP A 142 25.43 -2.62 -5.13
N ARG A 143 25.26 -3.18 -3.93
CA ARG A 143 24.24 -2.74 -2.98
C ARG A 143 24.49 -1.27 -2.63
N ARG A 144 25.73 -0.92 -2.31
CA ARG A 144 26.14 0.44 -2.00
C ARG A 144 25.87 1.40 -3.17
N THR A 145 26.30 1.09 -4.39
CA THR A 145 26.09 1.96 -5.56
C THR A 145 24.60 2.20 -5.85
N VAL A 146 23.78 1.15 -5.74
CA VAL A 146 22.32 1.29 -5.91
C VAL A 146 21.74 2.15 -4.79
N MET A 147 22.12 1.90 -3.54
CA MET A 147 21.66 2.70 -2.40
C MET A 147 22.08 4.18 -2.53
N GLU A 148 23.32 4.46 -2.94
CA GLU A 148 23.82 5.81 -3.19
C GLU A 148 23.02 6.52 -4.29
N THR A 149 22.80 5.85 -5.42
CA THR A 149 22.00 6.40 -6.55
C THR A 149 20.57 6.72 -6.10
N LEU A 150 19.95 5.80 -5.39
CA LEU A 150 18.58 5.97 -4.94
C LEU A 150 18.46 7.04 -3.83
N ASN A 151 19.42 7.07 -2.90
CA ASN A 151 19.48 8.06 -1.83
C ASN A 151 19.68 9.48 -2.39
N ALA A 152 20.45 9.65 -3.45
CA ALA A 152 20.68 10.94 -4.12
C ALA A 152 19.40 11.60 -4.66
N HIS A 153 18.35 10.81 -4.90
CA HIS A 153 17.06 11.28 -5.40
C HIS A 153 15.94 11.18 -4.36
N SER A 154 16.24 10.71 -3.16
CA SER A 154 15.28 10.51 -2.08
C SER A 154 15.21 11.71 -1.12
N ARG A 155 14.18 11.72 -0.27
CA ARG A 155 14.12 12.65 0.88
C ARG A 155 14.47 11.96 2.21
N GLY A 156 14.74 10.66 2.22
CA GLY A 156 15.06 9.88 3.41
C GLY A 156 16.11 8.83 3.07
N VAL A 157 17.02 8.56 3.99
CA VAL A 157 18.14 7.64 3.77
C VAL A 157 17.65 6.20 3.85
N LEU A 158 17.92 5.41 2.82
CA LEU A 158 17.70 3.96 2.83
C LEU A 158 18.74 3.30 3.73
N VAL A 159 18.27 2.54 4.73
CA VAL A 159 19.10 1.62 5.51
C VAL A 159 18.94 0.20 4.92
N GLU A 160 19.86 -0.69 5.22
CA GLU A 160 19.81 -2.07 4.71
C GLU A 160 18.52 -2.79 5.18
N GLY A 161 17.78 -3.39 4.25
CA GLY A 161 16.50 -4.05 4.51
C GLY A 161 15.28 -3.12 4.56
N ASP A 162 15.48 -1.80 4.46
CA ASP A 162 14.40 -0.83 4.49
C ASP A 162 13.73 -0.62 3.12
N ARG A 163 12.61 0.13 3.17
CA ARG A 163 11.92 0.68 1.99
C ARG A 163 12.41 2.09 1.73
N LEU A 164 12.71 2.40 0.49
CA LEU A 164 13.09 3.76 0.13
C LEU A 164 11.90 4.57 -0.34
N ARG A 165 11.78 5.81 0.15
CA ARG A 165 10.78 6.78 -0.30
C ARG A 165 11.40 7.88 -1.15
N ILE A 166 11.01 7.93 -2.42
CA ILE A 166 11.37 8.98 -3.37
C ILE A 166 10.14 9.82 -3.68
N GLY A 167 10.16 11.10 -3.36
CA GLY A 167 9.08 12.01 -3.74
C GLY A 167 9.07 12.22 -5.26
N PHE A 168 7.87 12.24 -5.86
CA PHE A 168 7.76 12.45 -7.31
C PHE A 168 8.35 13.77 -7.79
N GLY A 169 8.48 14.76 -6.90
CA GLY A 169 9.23 15.99 -7.15
C GLY A 169 10.63 15.75 -7.71
N ALA A 170 11.36 14.76 -7.18
CA ALA A 170 12.71 14.41 -7.64
C ALA A 170 12.71 13.70 -9.00
N LEU A 171 11.61 13.01 -9.35
CA LEU A 171 11.47 12.22 -10.58
C LEU A 171 10.89 13.02 -11.76
N LYS A 172 10.55 14.30 -11.56
CA LYS A 172 10.09 15.20 -12.63
C LYS A 172 11.17 15.43 -13.69
N ASN A 173 12.44 15.35 -13.30
CA ASN A 173 13.58 15.43 -14.22
C ASN A 173 13.81 14.08 -14.91
N ASP A 174 13.94 14.09 -16.24
CA ASP A 174 14.07 12.88 -17.03
C ASP A 174 15.36 12.11 -16.75
N GLY A 175 16.47 12.80 -16.48
CA GLY A 175 17.75 12.19 -16.09
C GLY A 175 17.67 11.51 -14.73
N ALA A 176 17.10 12.19 -13.72
CA ALA A 176 16.88 11.60 -12.40
C ALA A 176 15.96 10.38 -12.47
N ARG A 177 14.88 10.47 -13.26
CA ARG A 177 13.97 9.35 -13.49
C ARG A 177 14.67 8.17 -14.16
N ALA A 178 15.48 8.42 -15.19
CA ALA A 178 16.24 7.40 -15.87
C ALA A 178 17.24 6.71 -14.93
N ALA A 179 17.97 7.48 -14.10
CA ALA A 179 18.91 6.94 -13.11
C ALA A 179 18.21 6.03 -12.09
N VAL A 180 17.02 6.42 -11.60
CA VAL A 180 16.24 5.59 -10.68
C VAL A 180 15.72 4.32 -11.37
N LEU A 181 15.24 4.40 -12.61
CA LEU A 181 14.79 3.23 -13.36
C LEU A 181 15.95 2.25 -13.67
N ASP A 182 17.15 2.76 -13.92
CA ASP A 182 18.37 1.95 -14.08
C ASP A 182 18.78 1.28 -12.76
N ALA A 183 18.73 2.01 -11.64
CA ALA A 183 18.94 1.44 -10.32
C ALA A 183 17.92 0.32 -10.03
N MET A 184 16.64 0.52 -10.35
CA MET A 184 15.61 -0.52 -10.26
C MET A 184 15.88 -1.71 -11.20
N GLN A 185 16.43 -1.48 -12.40
CA GLN A 185 16.83 -2.56 -13.30
C GLN A 185 17.93 -3.42 -12.68
N LYS A 186 18.96 -2.79 -12.12
CA LYS A 186 20.05 -3.48 -11.41
C LYS A 186 19.51 -4.30 -10.23
N LEU A 187 18.52 -3.76 -9.52
CA LEU A 187 17.82 -4.50 -8.46
C LEU A 187 17.10 -5.75 -9.02
N LEU A 188 16.42 -5.62 -10.16
CA LEU A 188 15.63 -6.68 -10.75
C LEU A 188 16.48 -7.82 -11.35
N VAL A 189 17.50 -7.49 -12.16
CA VAL A 189 18.32 -8.48 -12.91
C VAL A 189 19.13 -9.38 -12.00
N LYS A 190 19.86 -8.78 -11.04
CA LYS A 190 20.68 -9.57 -10.09
C LYS A 190 19.83 -10.32 -9.07
N GLY A 191 18.52 -10.09 -9.07
CA GLY A 191 17.58 -10.86 -8.29
C GLY A 191 17.10 -12.15 -8.98
N ALA A 192 17.13 -12.24 -10.32
CA ALA A 192 16.63 -13.38 -11.08
C ALA A 192 17.68 -14.51 -11.25
N SER A 193 18.93 -14.28 -10.84
CA SER A 193 20.06 -15.17 -11.11
C SER A 193 20.44 -16.11 -9.95
N GLY A 194 19.57 -16.24 -8.93
CA GLY A 194 19.79 -17.08 -7.75
C GLY A 194 19.16 -18.47 -7.78
N ALA A 195 18.66 -18.91 -8.94
CA ALA A 195 18.09 -20.25 -9.11
C ALA A 195 18.62 -20.89 -10.39
N ALA A 196 19.80 -21.51 -10.31
CA ALA A 196 20.28 -22.53 -11.23
C ALA A 196 21.18 -23.50 -10.45
#